data_AF-A0AA35KQ47-F1
#
_entry.id   AF-A0AA35KQ47-F1
#
_cell.length_a   1.000
_cell.length_b   1.000
_cell.length_c   1.000
_cell.angle_alpha   90.00
_cell.angle_beta   90.00
_cell.angle_gamma   90.00
#
_symmetry.space_group_name_H-M   'P 1'
#
loop_
_entity.id
_entity.type
_entity.pdbx_description
1 polymer ?
#
loop_
_entity_poly.entity_id
_entity_poly.type
_entity_poly.pdbx_seq_one_letter_code
_entity_poly.pdbx_strand_id
1 'polypeptide(L)'
;MHVFALCWFHAGMLLFLTRKGGCLPCVSCSAAEDSCSGSKLICPGGLIKCGTAQTVNTTGPRTIHKFCFLPSDCIYKGPSTFNVGKSGIVSSRLFCCNEDECNHYFPDIPPISTTFNGITCPACFGLENYTCNEEVIANCTGDQDYCLDMSGTARTGPPVAIKGCVNKVVCDDFKKGMVFFAGVHVHGVGTCLPMKAISGKAGYTPELFALSLPVLACLLHVKILP
;
A
#
# COMPACT_ATOMS: atom_id res chain seq x y z
N MET A 1 -19.16 33.68 -4.46
CA MET A 1 -19.86 33.84 -5.76
C MET A 1 -18.97 34.33 -6.90
N HIS A 2 -17.67 34.61 -6.70
CA HIS A 2 -16.78 35.07 -7.77
C HIS A 2 -16.13 33.96 -8.63
N VAL A 3 -16.14 32.70 -8.19
CA VAL A 3 -15.47 31.59 -8.91
C VAL A 3 -16.29 31.08 -10.10
N PHE A 4 -17.62 31.12 -10.01
CA PHE A 4 -18.51 30.61 -11.07
C PHE A 4 -18.52 31.49 -12.33
N ALA A 5 -18.16 32.77 -12.23
CA ALA A 5 -18.28 33.73 -13.34
C ALA A 5 -17.14 33.64 -14.38
N LEU A 6 -16.03 32.95 -14.08
CA LEU A 6 -14.86 32.90 -14.96
C LEU A 6 -14.84 31.72 -15.94
N CYS A 7 -15.71 30.72 -15.80
CA CYS A 7 -15.76 29.58 -16.75
C CYS A 7 -16.68 29.83 -17.98
N TRP A 8 -17.46 30.92 -18.04
CA TRP A 8 -18.48 31.16 -19.10
C TRP A 8 -18.14 32.22 -20.16
N PHE A 9 -17.05 32.99 -20.01
CA PHE A 9 -16.69 34.04 -20.97
C PHE A 9 -15.62 33.55 -21.96
N HIS A 10 -16.01 32.76 -22.97
CA HIS A 10 -15.15 32.62 -24.16
C HIS A 10 -15.90 32.24 -25.46
N ALA A 11 -17.09 32.80 -25.68
CA ALA A 11 -17.71 32.78 -27.00
C ALA A 11 -17.39 34.10 -27.73
N GLY A 12 -16.21 34.17 -28.35
CA GLY A 12 -15.90 35.24 -29.32
C GLY A 12 -14.53 35.89 -29.21
N MET A 13 -13.44 35.12 -29.35
CA MET A 13 -12.25 35.62 -30.06
C MET A 13 -11.30 34.45 -30.34
N LEU A 14 -10.90 34.33 -31.61
CA LEU A 14 -9.89 33.40 -32.08
C LEU A 14 -8.54 33.78 -31.47
N LEU A 15 -8.16 33.14 -30.36
CA LEU A 15 -6.85 33.27 -29.73
C LEU A 15 -6.40 31.90 -29.24
N PHE A 16 -5.28 31.42 -29.80
CA PHE A 16 -4.54 30.24 -29.38
C PHE A 16 -3.91 30.46 -27.99
N LEU A 17 -4.74 30.57 -26.95
CA LEU A 17 -4.29 30.68 -25.58
C LEU A 17 -4.21 29.29 -24.97
N THR A 18 -2.98 28.92 -24.64
CA THR A 18 -2.60 27.77 -23.83
C THR A 18 -3.58 27.56 -22.67
N ARG A 19 -4.23 26.40 -22.60
CA ARG A 19 -5.07 25.94 -21.48
C ARG A 19 -4.18 25.74 -20.23
N LYS A 20 -3.70 26.81 -19.60
CA LYS A 20 -3.07 26.76 -18.27
C LYS A 20 -4.18 26.77 -17.23
N GLY A 21 -4.63 25.55 -16.87
CA GLY A 21 -5.39 25.15 -15.67
C GLY A 21 -6.56 26.05 -15.22
N GLY A 22 -7.80 25.53 -15.19
CA GLY A 22 -8.86 26.34 -14.58
C GLY A 22 -10.20 25.68 -14.23
N CYS A 23 -10.78 24.82 -15.06
CA CYS A 23 -12.10 24.24 -14.76
C CYS A 23 -12.15 22.81 -15.31
N LEU A 24 -11.56 21.83 -14.62
CA LEU A 24 -11.77 20.41 -14.94
C LEU A 24 -12.89 19.89 -14.03
N PRO A 25 -14.12 19.68 -14.52
CA PRO A 25 -15.16 18.99 -13.77
C PRO A 25 -14.87 17.49 -13.74
N CYS A 26 -14.89 16.91 -12.54
CA CYS A 26 -14.79 15.46 -12.35
C CYS A 26 -16.03 14.95 -11.63
N VAL A 27 -16.39 13.69 -11.88
CA VAL A 27 -17.41 13.02 -11.08
C VAL A 27 -16.85 12.76 -9.69
N SER A 28 -17.64 13.07 -8.66
CA SER A 28 -17.32 12.78 -7.26
C SER A 28 -18.34 11.84 -6.65
N CYS A 29 -17.88 10.68 -6.16
CA CYS A 29 -18.69 9.72 -5.41
C CYS A 29 -17.83 8.73 -4.64
N SER A 30 -18.46 8.05 -3.67
CA SER A 30 -17.86 6.99 -2.86
C SER A 30 -18.91 5.91 -2.62
N ALA A 31 -18.59 4.65 -2.89
CA ALA A 31 -19.50 3.53 -2.63
C ALA A 31 -18.73 2.24 -2.29
N ALA A 32 -19.39 1.32 -1.58
CA ALA A 32 -18.93 -0.04 -1.33
C ALA A 32 -19.52 -1.00 -2.38
N GLU A 33 -19.32 -0.66 -3.66
CA GLU A 33 -19.88 -1.33 -4.83
C GLU A 33 -18.86 -1.31 -5.99
N ASP A 34 -19.18 -1.94 -7.11
CA ASP A 34 -18.32 -1.96 -8.32
C ASP A 34 -18.28 -0.62 -9.05
N SER A 35 -19.32 0.19 -8.89
CA SER A 35 -19.46 1.49 -9.52
C SER A 35 -20.13 2.49 -8.59
N CYS A 36 -19.94 3.77 -8.87
CA CYS A 36 -20.71 4.83 -8.23
C CYS A 36 -21.02 5.93 -9.22
N SER A 37 -22.17 6.57 -9.00
CA SER A 37 -22.61 7.77 -9.70
C SER A 37 -22.70 8.90 -8.67
N GLY A 38 -22.37 10.12 -9.08
CA GLY A 38 -22.39 11.26 -8.17
C GLY A 38 -22.31 12.59 -8.87
N SER A 39 -22.19 13.65 -8.07
CA SER A 39 -22.20 15.02 -8.55
C SER A 39 -20.91 15.41 -9.25
N LYS A 40 -21.02 16.37 -10.16
CA LYS A 40 -19.87 17.02 -10.81
C LYS A 40 -19.25 18.01 -9.84
N LEU A 41 -17.94 17.92 -9.63
CA LEU A 41 -17.17 18.85 -8.83
C LEU A 41 -16.11 19.51 -9.71
N ILE A 42 -16.04 20.83 -9.70
CA ILE A 42 -14.90 21.56 -10.27
C ILE A 42 -13.71 21.37 -9.34
N CYS A 43 -12.62 20.81 -9.85
CA CYS A 43 -11.48 20.49 -9.00
C CYS A 43 -10.86 21.76 -8.38
N PRO A 44 -10.70 21.81 -7.05
CA PRO A 44 -10.12 22.97 -6.38
C PRO A 44 -8.59 22.95 -6.46
N GLY A 45 -7.99 24.14 -6.64
CA GLY A 45 -6.54 24.31 -6.56
C GLY A 45 -5.75 23.45 -7.58
N GLY A 46 -4.55 23.00 -7.20
CA GLY A 46 -3.65 22.22 -8.07
C GLY A 46 -4.09 20.79 -8.41
N LEU A 47 -5.30 20.38 -8.00
CA LEU A 47 -5.90 19.08 -8.35
C LEU A 47 -6.44 19.19 -9.78
N ILE A 48 -5.65 18.77 -10.78
CA ILE A 48 -5.99 18.97 -12.21
C ILE A 48 -6.18 17.66 -12.97
N LYS A 49 -6.48 16.57 -12.25
CA LYS A 49 -6.75 15.25 -12.81
C LYS A 49 -8.05 14.70 -12.25
N CYS A 50 -8.89 14.13 -13.09
CA CYS A 50 -9.97 13.26 -12.63
C CYS A 50 -9.39 11.88 -12.36
N GLY A 51 -9.89 11.21 -11.32
CA GLY A 51 -9.50 9.84 -11.06
C GLY A 51 -10.59 8.97 -10.46
N THR A 52 -10.36 7.67 -10.59
CA THR A 52 -11.15 6.60 -10.02
C THR A 52 -10.20 5.68 -9.25
N ALA A 53 -10.33 5.66 -7.93
CA ALA A 53 -9.66 4.72 -7.05
C ALA A 53 -10.58 3.53 -6.81
N GLN A 54 -10.10 2.34 -7.12
CA GLN A 54 -10.78 1.07 -6.84
C GLN A 54 -9.99 0.31 -5.80
N THR A 55 -10.66 -0.30 -4.83
CA THR A 55 -10.06 -1.16 -3.82
C THR A 55 -10.83 -2.46 -3.76
N VAL A 56 -10.14 -3.59 -3.87
CA VAL A 56 -10.68 -4.91 -3.57
C VAL A 56 -10.00 -5.45 -2.31
N ASN A 57 -10.77 -6.13 -1.48
CA ASN A 57 -10.28 -6.80 -0.28
C ASN A 57 -10.74 -8.27 -0.31
N THR A 58 -9.88 -9.20 0.08
CA THR A 58 -10.25 -10.61 0.24
C THR A 58 -11.33 -10.87 1.30
N THR A 59 -11.46 -10.00 2.30
CA THR A 59 -12.34 -10.19 3.47
C THR A 59 -13.45 -9.13 3.58
N GLY A 60 -13.50 -8.16 2.66
CA GLY A 60 -14.40 -7.02 2.75
C GLY A 60 -15.00 -6.64 1.40
N PRO A 61 -15.92 -5.66 1.39
CA PRO A 61 -16.52 -5.20 0.15
C PRO A 61 -15.46 -4.52 -0.72
N ARG A 62 -15.68 -4.60 -2.04
CA ARG A 62 -15.00 -3.71 -2.97
C ARG A 62 -15.45 -2.27 -2.69
N THR A 63 -14.54 -1.31 -2.79
CA THR A 63 -14.86 0.11 -2.72
C THR A 63 -14.39 0.86 -3.95
N ILE A 64 -15.12 1.93 -4.28
CA ILE A 64 -14.79 2.83 -5.37
C ILE A 64 -14.91 4.28 -4.91
N HIS A 65 -13.91 5.09 -5.25
CA HIS A 65 -13.90 6.52 -5.01
C HIS A 65 -13.57 7.26 -6.30
N LYS A 66 -14.43 8.18 -6.70
CA LYS A 66 -14.20 9.11 -7.82
C LYS A 66 -13.93 10.49 -7.26
N PHE A 67 -12.83 11.12 -7.65
CA PHE A 67 -12.47 12.45 -7.15
C PHE A 67 -11.45 13.16 -8.05
N CYS A 68 -11.03 14.35 -7.63
CA CYS A 68 -9.91 15.09 -8.19
C CYS A 68 -8.60 14.67 -7.52
N PHE A 69 -7.54 14.48 -8.30
CA PHE A 69 -6.23 14.04 -7.81
C PHE A 69 -5.11 15.01 -8.24
N LEU A 70 -4.00 14.99 -7.51
CA LEU A 70 -2.80 15.71 -7.93
C LEU A 70 -2.17 14.98 -9.11
N PRO A 71 -1.51 15.71 -10.05
CA PRO A 71 -0.75 15.08 -11.12
C PRO A 71 0.28 14.05 -10.64
N SER A 72 0.90 14.29 -9.49
CA SER A 72 1.88 13.38 -8.86
C SER A 72 1.28 12.03 -8.44
N ASP A 73 -0.01 12.02 -8.10
CA ASP A 73 -0.71 10.83 -7.63
C ASP A 73 -1.13 9.95 -8.83
N CYS A 74 -1.32 10.55 -10.00
CA CYS A 74 -1.79 9.90 -11.22
C CYS A 74 -0.74 9.17 -12.06
N ILE A 75 0.40 8.81 -11.47
CA ILE A 75 1.44 8.05 -12.16
C ILE A 75 1.10 6.56 -12.03
N TYR A 76 0.44 5.99 -13.04
CA TYR A 76 0.09 4.57 -13.04
C TYR A 76 1.33 3.68 -13.08
N LYS A 77 1.47 2.81 -12.08
CA LYS A 77 2.55 1.82 -11.97
C LYS A 77 2.05 0.39 -11.83
N GLY A 78 0.73 0.19 -11.96
CA GLY A 78 0.06 -1.07 -11.61
C GLY A 78 -0.76 -0.97 -10.32
N PRO A 79 -1.48 -2.03 -9.94
CA PRO A 79 -2.15 -2.11 -8.65
C PRO A 79 -1.16 -2.16 -7.49
N SER A 80 -1.50 -1.47 -6.40
CA SER A 80 -0.81 -1.55 -5.11
C SER A 80 -1.43 -2.68 -4.30
N THR A 81 -0.66 -3.69 -3.93
CA THR A 81 -1.17 -4.86 -3.19
C THR A 81 -0.51 -4.95 -1.83
N PHE A 82 -1.32 -5.10 -0.78
CA PHE A 82 -0.93 -5.22 0.62
C PHE A 82 -1.54 -6.47 1.21
N ASN A 83 -0.75 -7.29 1.90
CA ASN A 83 -1.22 -8.39 2.72
C ASN A 83 -0.88 -8.11 4.17
N VAL A 84 -1.89 -7.76 4.95
CA VAL A 84 -1.79 -7.36 6.36
C VAL A 84 -2.17 -8.51 7.31
N GLY A 85 -1.91 -9.75 6.87
CA GLY A 85 -2.12 -10.95 7.68
C GLY A 85 -3.61 -11.22 7.91
N LYS A 86 -4.06 -11.23 9.17
CA LYS A 86 -5.47 -11.51 9.53
C LYS A 86 -6.47 -10.53 8.91
N SER A 87 -6.04 -9.28 8.66
CA SER A 87 -6.87 -8.26 8.02
C SER A 87 -7.07 -8.51 6.51
N GLY A 88 -6.39 -9.52 5.95
CA GLY A 88 -6.53 -9.95 4.56
C GLY A 88 -5.60 -9.22 3.59
N ILE A 89 -5.88 -9.41 2.31
CA ILE A 89 -5.17 -8.77 1.21
C ILE A 89 -6.03 -7.66 0.63
N VAL A 90 -5.46 -6.46 0.53
CA VAL A 90 -6.05 -5.27 -0.08
C VAL A 90 -5.27 -4.97 -1.36
N SER A 91 -5.96 -4.86 -2.48
CA SER A 91 -5.39 -4.34 -3.73
C SER A 91 -6.11 -3.08 -4.15
N SER A 92 -5.35 -2.03 -4.49
CA SER A 92 -5.87 -0.73 -4.87
C SER A 92 -5.31 -0.30 -6.22
N ARG A 93 -6.15 0.31 -7.06
CA ARG A 93 -5.80 0.85 -8.37
C ARG A 93 -6.32 2.27 -8.49
N LEU A 94 -5.45 3.18 -8.92
CA LEU A 94 -5.86 4.53 -9.32
C LEU A 94 -5.80 4.65 -10.85
N PHE A 95 -6.95 4.92 -11.46
CA PHE A 95 -7.05 5.36 -12.85
C PHE A 95 -7.19 6.87 -12.88
N CYS A 96 -6.47 7.55 -13.77
CA CYS A 96 -6.56 8.99 -13.95
C CYS A 96 -6.71 9.39 -15.42
N CYS A 97 -7.36 10.52 -15.63
CA CYS A 97 -7.58 11.12 -16.93
C CYS A 97 -7.70 12.66 -16.81
N ASN A 98 -7.70 13.37 -17.93
CA ASN A 98 -7.55 14.83 -18.01
C ASN A 98 -8.61 15.52 -18.89
N GLU A 99 -9.74 14.87 -19.10
CA GLU A 99 -10.89 15.41 -19.81
C GLU A 99 -12.09 15.53 -18.87
N ASP A 100 -13.04 16.37 -19.23
CA ASP A 100 -14.21 16.66 -18.43
C ASP A 100 -15.00 15.36 -18.17
N GLU A 101 -15.24 15.03 -16.90
CA GLU A 101 -16.02 13.85 -16.47
C GLU A 101 -15.47 12.49 -16.97
N CYS A 102 -14.21 12.44 -17.42
CA CYS A 102 -13.61 11.26 -18.01
C CYS A 102 -13.52 10.06 -17.06
N ASN A 103 -13.61 10.29 -15.74
CA ASN A 103 -13.57 9.24 -14.71
C ASN A 103 -14.88 8.45 -14.58
N HIS A 104 -15.83 8.62 -15.50
CA HIS A 104 -16.98 7.73 -15.63
C HIS A 104 -16.58 6.34 -16.13
N TYR A 105 -15.69 6.27 -17.13
CA TYR A 105 -15.18 5.01 -17.67
C TYR A 105 -13.78 4.74 -17.11
N PHE A 106 -13.56 3.53 -16.64
CA PHE A 106 -12.29 3.13 -16.04
C PHE A 106 -12.09 1.63 -16.22
N PRO A 107 -10.84 1.18 -16.37
CA PRO A 107 -10.53 -0.24 -16.40
C PRO A 107 -10.76 -0.85 -15.01
N ASP A 108 -11.17 -2.11 -14.99
CA ASP A 108 -11.34 -2.85 -13.75
C ASP A 108 -9.97 -3.18 -13.09
N ILE A 109 -9.96 -3.38 -11.78
CA ILE A 109 -8.79 -3.85 -11.04
C ILE A 109 -8.64 -5.37 -11.23
N PRO A 110 -7.44 -5.88 -11.51
CA PRO A 110 -7.22 -7.32 -11.58
C PRO A 110 -7.58 -8.04 -10.27
N PRO A 111 -8.01 -9.31 -10.34
CA PRO A 111 -8.26 -10.10 -9.14
C PRO A 111 -6.98 -10.31 -8.34
N ILE A 112 -7.14 -10.43 -7.02
CA ILE A 112 -6.02 -10.69 -6.11
C ILE A 112 -5.53 -12.12 -6.31
N SER A 113 -4.22 -12.29 -6.50
CA SER A 113 -3.58 -13.62 -6.43
C SER A 113 -3.45 -14.04 -4.97
N THR A 114 -4.06 -15.17 -4.62
CA THR A 114 -3.96 -15.79 -3.28
C THR A 114 -2.96 -16.94 -3.23
N THR A 115 -2.24 -17.20 -4.34
CA THR A 115 -1.23 -18.26 -4.42
C THR A 115 0.01 -17.85 -3.63
N PHE A 116 0.39 -18.65 -2.63
CA PHE A 116 1.59 -18.44 -1.83
C PHE A 116 2.86 -18.42 -2.69
N ASN A 117 3.72 -17.42 -2.48
CA ASN A 117 4.95 -17.22 -3.26
C ASN A 117 6.23 -17.70 -2.55
N GLY A 118 6.12 -18.32 -1.37
CA GLY A 118 7.28 -18.78 -0.60
C GLY A 118 7.89 -17.74 0.34
N ILE A 119 7.33 -16.53 0.43
CA ILE A 119 7.82 -15.44 1.29
C ILE A 119 6.85 -15.25 2.47
N THR A 120 7.40 -14.97 3.65
CA THR A 120 6.62 -14.61 4.83
C THR A 120 7.10 -13.30 5.43
N CYS A 121 6.18 -12.46 5.87
CA CYS A 121 6.47 -11.19 6.53
C CYS A 121 5.73 -11.08 7.88
N PRO A 122 6.28 -10.37 8.87
CA PRO A 122 5.47 -9.92 10.00
C PRO A 122 4.33 -9.03 9.52
N ALA A 123 3.16 -9.16 10.14
CA ALA A 123 1.98 -8.40 9.74
C ALA A 123 1.18 -7.87 10.94
N CYS A 124 0.72 -6.62 10.79
CA CYS A 124 -0.21 -5.96 11.71
C CYS A 124 -0.84 -4.74 11.05
N PHE A 125 -1.98 -4.33 11.59
CA PHE A 125 -2.67 -3.10 11.19
C PHE A 125 -3.14 -2.36 12.44
N GLY A 126 -2.75 -1.09 12.58
CA GLY A 126 -3.21 -0.19 13.62
C GLY A 126 -3.89 1.02 13.01
N LEU A 127 -5.19 1.20 13.27
CA LEU A 127 -5.93 2.41 12.92
C LEU A 127 -5.89 3.39 14.10
N GLU A 128 -5.79 4.69 13.81
CA GLU A 128 -5.67 5.75 14.83
C GLU A 128 -4.43 5.59 15.73
N ASN A 129 -3.42 4.87 15.25
CA ASN A 129 -2.20 4.59 15.98
C ASN A 129 -0.98 4.57 15.05
N TYR A 130 0.17 5.01 15.56
CA TYR A 130 1.46 4.93 14.86
C TYR A 130 2.19 3.62 15.12
N THR A 131 1.65 2.75 15.95
CA THR A 131 2.20 1.42 16.20
C THR A 131 1.13 0.36 16.08
N CYS A 132 1.56 -0.84 15.69
CA CYS A 132 0.80 -2.05 15.83
C CYS A 132 1.76 -3.16 16.29
N ASN A 133 1.28 -4.03 17.16
CA ASN A 133 2.04 -5.21 17.57
C ASN A 133 1.86 -6.27 16.49
N GLU A 134 2.91 -7.02 16.19
CA GLU A 134 2.84 -8.12 15.23
C GLU A 134 1.83 -9.15 15.73
N GLU A 135 0.71 -9.25 15.02
CA GLU A 135 -0.38 -10.15 15.42
C GLU A 135 -0.21 -11.54 14.80
N VAL A 136 0.52 -11.63 13.68
CA VAL A 136 0.70 -12.83 12.85
C VAL A 136 1.86 -12.70 11.85
N ILE A 137 2.35 -13.86 11.38
CA ILE A 137 3.14 -13.97 10.16
C ILE A 137 2.19 -14.10 8.96
N ALA A 138 2.31 -13.20 7.98
CA ALA A 138 1.57 -13.27 6.73
C ALA A 138 2.32 -14.13 5.70
N ASN A 139 1.58 -15.05 5.07
CA ASN A 139 2.04 -15.79 3.90
C ASN A 139 1.84 -14.93 2.66
N CYS A 140 2.92 -14.45 2.06
CA CYS A 140 2.87 -13.55 0.93
C CYS A 140 2.41 -14.30 -0.33
N THR A 141 1.69 -13.60 -1.20
CA THR A 141 1.04 -14.20 -2.37
C THR A 141 1.32 -13.42 -3.64
N GLY A 142 1.26 -14.07 -4.80
CA GLY A 142 1.46 -13.42 -6.10
C GLY A 142 2.81 -12.69 -6.19
N ASP A 143 2.76 -11.39 -6.49
CA ASP A 143 3.92 -10.49 -6.69
C ASP A 143 4.36 -9.76 -5.40
N GLN A 144 3.90 -10.22 -4.23
CA GLN A 144 4.24 -9.64 -2.92
C GLN A 144 5.64 -10.06 -2.47
N ASP A 145 6.68 -9.49 -3.09
CA ASP A 145 8.08 -9.86 -2.88
C ASP A 145 8.82 -9.02 -1.82
N TYR A 146 8.10 -8.15 -1.11
CA TYR A 146 8.66 -7.21 -0.14
C TYR A 146 7.93 -7.25 1.20
N CYS A 147 8.66 -7.05 2.30
CA CYS A 147 8.06 -6.76 3.61
C CYS A 147 8.06 -5.25 3.86
N LEU A 148 6.89 -4.70 4.16
CA LEU A 148 6.71 -3.32 4.59
C LEU A 148 6.56 -3.29 6.12
N ASP A 149 7.21 -2.34 6.76
CA ASP A 149 6.96 -1.93 8.14
C ASP A 149 6.94 -0.40 8.14
N MET A 150 5.75 0.19 8.28
CA MET A 150 5.60 1.63 8.26
C MET A 150 4.55 2.15 9.23
N SER A 151 4.72 3.40 9.62
CA SER A 151 3.67 4.19 10.25
C SER A 151 3.60 5.57 9.65
N GLY A 152 2.41 6.18 9.66
CA GLY A 152 2.18 7.41 8.93
C GLY A 152 0.79 7.99 9.15
N THR A 153 0.50 9.04 8.40
CA THR A 153 -0.78 9.74 8.45
C THR A 153 -1.42 9.74 7.07
N ALA A 154 -2.68 9.32 7.00
CA ALA A 154 -3.48 9.47 5.80
C ALA A 154 -3.64 10.96 5.46
N ARG A 155 -3.48 11.36 4.19
CA ARG A 155 -3.67 12.76 3.75
C ARG A 155 -5.03 13.31 4.18
N THR A 156 -6.02 12.43 4.23
CA THR A 156 -7.37 12.68 4.72
C THR A 156 -7.75 11.53 5.67
N GLY A 157 -7.27 11.56 6.91
CA GLY A 157 -7.62 10.53 7.88
C GLY A 157 -6.71 10.48 9.11
N PRO A 158 -6.94 9.49 9.98
CA PRO A 158 -6.15 9.28 11.18
C PRO A 158 -4.75 8.74 10.85
N PRO A 159 -3.85 8.72 11.85
CA PRO A 159 -2.61 7.97 11.75
C PRO A 159 -2.88 6.46 11.61
N VAL A 160 -1.96 5.78 10.94
CA VAL A 160 -2.00 4.33 10.71
C VAL A 160 -0.62 3.71 10.87
N ALA A 161 -0.59 2.45 11.31
CA ALA A 161 0.57 1.58 11.32
C ALA A 161 0.27 0.33 10.49
N ILE A 162 1.21 -0.05 9.62
CA ILE A 162 1.02 -1.14 8.66
C ILE A 162 2.31 -1.96 8.60
N LYS A 163 2.19 -3.25 8.91
CA LYS A 163 3.19 -4.26 8.56
C LYS A 163 2.57 -5.32 7.66
N GLY A 164 3.34 -5.83 6.71
CA GLY A 164 2.86 -6.92 5.88
C GLY A 164 3.64 -7.13 4.58
N CYS A 165 3.12 -8.03 3.74
CA CYS A 165 3.69 -8.26 2.42
C CYS A 165 3.17 -7.21 1.43
N VAL A 166 4.04 -6.71 0.57
CA VAL A 166 3.66 -5.74 -0.47
C VAL A 166 4.35 -6.04 -1.78
N ASN A 167 3.76 -5.58 -2.89
CA ASN A 167 4.41 -5.68 -4.19
C ASN A 167 5.39 -4.52 -4.45
N LYS A 168 6.12 -4.61 -5.56
CA LYS A 168 7.14 -3.61 -5.94
C LYS A 168 6.56 -2.20 -6.07
N VAL A 169 5.32 -2.06 -6.56
CA VAL A 169 4.65 -0.77 -6.75
C VAL A 169 4.57 0.01 -5.43
N VAL A 170 4.09 -0.66 -4.38
CA VAL A 170 4.00 -0.07 -3.04
C VAL A 170 5.37 0.32 -2.53
N CYS A 171 6.39 -0.54 -2.69
CA CYS A 171 7.74 -0.27 -2.20
C CYS A 171 8.40 0.93 -2.92
N ASP A 172 8.17 1.06 -4.22
CA ASP A 172 8.66 2.18 -5.02
C ASP A 172 7.95 3.49 -4.66
N ASP A 173 6.66 3.43 -4.32
CA ASP A 173 5.91 4.59 -3.81
C ASP A 173 6.39 4.98 -2.41
N PHE A 174 6.57 4.01 -1.52
CA PHE A 174 7.07 4.24 -0.16
C PHE A 174 8.40 4.99 -0.15
N LYS A 175 9.33 4.64 -1.07
CA LYS A 175 10.62 5.34 -1.24
C LYS A 175 10.47 6.82 -1.65
N LYS A 176 9.31 7.22 -2.16
CA LYS A 176 8.94 8.61 -2.49
C LYS A 176 8.19 9.30 -1.34
N GLY A 177 8.05 8.63 -0.19
CA GLY A 177 7.45 9.15 1.04
C GLY A 177 5.96 8.86 1.18
N MET A 178 5.30 8.17 0.24
CA MET A 178 3.86 7.92 0.31
C MET A 178 3.49 6.52 -0.15
N VAL A 179 2.40 5.96 0.37
CA VAL A 179 1.81 4.72 -0.16
C VAL A 179 0.34 4.96 -0.47
N PHE A 180 -0.16 4.29 -1.51
CA PHE A 180 -1.59 4.31 -1.83
C PHE A 180 -2.25 3.06 -1.24
N PHE A 181 -2.92 3.22 -0.10
CA PHE A 181 -3.51 2.13 0.67
C PHE A 181 -5.01 2.34 0.79
N ALA A 182 -5.80 1.34 0.37
CA ALA A 182 -7.26 1.34 0.47
C ALA A 182 -7.93 2.62 -0.07
N GLY A 183 -7.41 3.17 -1.18
CA GLY A 183 -7.94 4.38 -1.81
C GLY A 183 -7.43 5.71 -1.22
N VAL A 184 -6.56 5.67 -0.21
CA VAL A 184 -6.03 6.87 0.46
C VAL A 184 -4.50 6.91 0.38
N HIS A 185 -3.95 8.09 0.17
CA HIS A 185 -2.51 8.30 0.28
C HIS A 185 -2.10 8.42 1.75
N VAL A 186 -1.20 7.56 2.20
CA VAL A 186 -0.60 7.60 3.54
C VAL A 186 0.84 8.09 3.39
N HIS A 187 1.16 9.19 4.05
CA HIS A 187 2.54 9.66 4.17
C HIS A 187 3.14 9.04 5.41
N GLY A 188 4.24 8.30 5.26
CA GLY A 188 4.78 7.53 6.38
C GLY A 188 6.26 7.24 6.28
N VAL A 189 6.79 6.74 7.39
CA VAL A 189 8.19 6.40 7.60
C VAL A 189 8.30 4.95 8.04
N GLY A 190 9.47 4.35 7.84
CA GLY A 190 9.71 2.95 8.14
C GLY A 190 10.66 2.30 7.15
N THR A 191 10.41 1.03 6.83
CA THR A 191 11.24 0.24 5.92
C THR A 191 10.40 -0.55 4.94
N CYS A 192 10.94 -0.75 3.73
CA CYS A 192 10.40 -1.69 2.76
C CYS A 192 11.55 -2.52 2.19
N LEU A 193 11.59 -3.80 2.55
CA LEU A 193 12.74 -4.69 2.32
C LEU A 193 12.38 -5.79 1.31
N PRO A 194 13.22 -6.04 0.29
CA PRO A 194 13.02 -7.17 -0.61
C PRO A 194 13.28 -8.49 0.12
N MET A 195 12.51 -9.52 -0.22
CA MET A 195 12.67 -10.85 0.35
C MET A 195 13.05 -11.88 -0.71
N LYS A 196 13.65 -12.98 -0.26
CA LYS A 196 13.87 -14.17 -1.08
C LYS A 196 12.93 -15.26 -0.59
N ALA A 197 12.38 -16.04 -1.51
CA ALA A 197 11.55 -17.19 -1.17
C ALA A 197 12.32 -18.15 -0.26
N ILE A 198 11.64 -18.67 0.75
CA ILE A 198 12.19 -19.68 1.65
C ILE A 198 12.33 -20.98 0.83
N SER A 199 13.58 -21.36 0.52
CA SER A 199 13.88 -22.60 -0.18
C SER A 199 13.70 -23.78 0.77
N GLY A 200 12.54 -24.43 0.70
CA GLY A 200 12.23 -25.62 1.48
C GLY A 200 12.86 -26.89 0.90
N LYS A 201 14.11 -27.18 1.24
CA LYS A 201 14.53 -28.55 1.58
C LYS A 201 14.84 -28.58 3.07
N ALA A 202 13.81 -28.71 3.90
CA ALA A 202 13.97 -29.05 5.30
C ALA A 202 14.37 -30.54 5.41
N GLY A 203 15.63 -30.83 5.11
CA GLY A 203 16.28 -32.05 5.58
C GLY A 203 16.66 -31.83 7.04
N TYR A 204 15.83 -32.29 7.97
CA TYR A 204 16.24 -32.44 9.36
C TYR A 204 17.33 -33.51 9.42
N THR A 205 18.60 -33.10 9.39
CA THR A 205 19.68 -33.91 9.97
C THR A 205 19.87 -33.43 11.41
N PRO A 206 19.53 -34.23 12.43
CA PRO A 206 19.91 -33.90 13.79
C PRO A 206 21.44 -34.03 13.88
N GLU A 207 22.16 -32.90 13.81
CA GLU A 207 23.54 -32.86 14.29
C GLU A 207 23.51 -33.05 15.80
N LEU A 208 23.90 -34.26 16.19
CA LEU A 208 24.23 -34.64 17.55
C LEU A 208 25.39 -33.75 18.02
N PHE A 209 25.11 -32.71 18.80
CA PHE A 209 26.14 -32.06 19.61
C PHE A 209 26.59 -33.05 20.67
N ALA A 210 27.64 -33.81 20.36
CA ALA A 210 28.39 -34.60 21.32
C ALA A 210 29.10 -33.64 22.29
N LEU A 211 28.53 -33.47 23.47
CA LEU A 211 29.18 -32.84 24.63
C LEU A 211 30.39 -33.70 25.04
N SER A 212 31.58 -33.31 24.60
CA SER A 212 32.83 -33.84 25.15
C SER A 212 33.07 -33.22 26.54
N LEU A 213 32.81 -34.00 27.59
CA LEU A 213 33.31 -33.73 28.95
C LEU A 213 34.77 -34.20 29.03
N PRO A 214 35.77 -33.33 29.26
CA PRO A 214 37.11 -33.80 29.60
C PRO A 214 37.13 -34.24 31.06
N VAL A 215 37.26 -35.56 31.26
CA VAL A 215 37.63 -36.16 32.55
C VAL A 215 39.09 -35.78 32.83
N LEU A 216 39.32 -34.89 33.79
CA LEU A 216 40.62 -34.73 34.43
C LEU A 216 40.48 -35.13 35.91
N ALA A 217 40.85 -36.38 36.19
CA ALA A 217 41.04 -36.87 37.54
C ALA A 217 42.55 -36.96 37.84
N CYS A 218 42.87 -36.66 39.10
CA CYS A 218 44.11 -36.95 39.83
C CYS A 218 45.32 -36.03 39.59
N LEU A 219 45.62 -35.19 40.60
CA LEU A 219 46.71 -35.45 41.55
C LEU A 219 46.76 -34.31 42.61
N LEU A 220 46.17 -34.54 43.78
CA LEU A 220 46.54 -33.83 45.01
C LEU A 220 47.11 -34.87 45.97
N HIS A 221 48.44 -34.87 46.09
CA HIS A 221 49.17 -35.59 47.12
C HIS A 221 48.94 -34.90 48.47
N VAL A 222 48.10 -35.49 49.33
CA VAL A 222 48.14 -35.23 50.77
C VAL A 222 49.08 -36.26 51.38
N LYS A 223 50.24 -35.78 51.85
CA LYS A 223 51.18 -36.54 52.67
C LYS A 223 51.02 -36.04 54.11
N ILE A 224 50.36 -36.81 54.97
CA ILE A 224 50.44 -36.65 56.44
C ILE A 224 50.39 -38.05 57.06
N LEU A 225 51.41 -38.36 57.88
CA LEU A 225 51.42 -39.16 59.13
C LEU A 225 52.78 -39.88 59.29
N PRO A 226 53.27 -40.15 60.51
CA PRO A 226 52.74 -39.77 61.83
C PRO A 226 53.36 -38.49 62.43
#